data_AF-A0A353RFT9-F1
#
_entry.id   AF-A0A353RFT9-F1
#
_cell.length_a   1.000
_cell.length_b   1.000
_cell.length_c   1.000
_cell.angle_alpha   90.00
_cell.angle_beta   90.00
_cell.angle_gamma   90.00
#
_symmetry.space_group_name_H-M   'P 1'
#
loop_
_entity.id
_entity.type
_entity.pdbx_description
1 polymer ?
#
loop_
_entity_poly.entity_id
_entity_poly.type
_entity_poly.pdbx_seq_one_letter_code
_entity_poly.pdbx_strand_id
1 'polypeptide(L)'
;MAEIIGVRFKNVGKVYYFDPDGNTLKRGDRVIVETARGVECGEVAMENRIVGDEDLVQPLKKLIRPATAADLKKVEENHKKEKSA
;
A
#
# COMPACT_ATOMS: atom_id res chain seq x y z
N MET A 1 15.10 -12.78 7.59
CA MET A 1 13.65 -12.71 7.79
C MET A 1 13.28 -11.26 7.62
N ALA A 2 12.22 -10.97 6.86
CA ALA A 2 11.75 -9.61 6.66
C ALA A 2 10.26 -9.51 7.02
N GLU A 3 9.88 -8.37 7.60
CA GLU A 3 8.48 -8.02 7.82
C GLU A 3 7.92 -7.39 6.54
N ILE A 4 6.74 -7.83 6.13
CA ILE A 4 6.05 -7.30 4.95
C ILE A 4 4.60 -6.99 5.25
N ILE A 5 4.04 -6.11 4.43
CA ILE A 5 2.60 -5.89 4.28
C ILE A 5 2.21 -6.13 2.82
N GLY A 6 0.99 -6.61 2.60
CA GLY A 6 0.42 -6.71 1.26
C GLY A 6 -0.49 -5.52 1.01
N VAL A 7 -0.20 -4.74 -0.03
CA VAL A 7 -0.98 -3.56 -0.43
C VAL A 7 -1.62 -3.80 -1.79
N ARG A 8 -2.92 -3.52 -1.90
CA ARG A 8 -3.68 -3.53 -3.16
C ARG A 8 -4.05 -2.11 -3.57
N PHE A 9 -4.09 -1.88 -4.88
CA PHE A 9 -4.50 -0.62 -5.48
C PHE A 9 -5.83 -0.78 -6.20
N LYS A 10 -6.40 0.31 -6.74
CA LYS A 10 -7.67 0.30 -7.48
C LYS A 10 -7.71 -0.72 -8.64
N ASN A 11 -6.55 -1.14 -9.15
CA ASN A 11 -6.44 -2.21 -10.14
C ASN A 11 -6.73 -3.58 -9.49
N VAL A 12 -7.88 -4.14 -9.86
CA VAL A 12 -8.44 -5.37 -9.32
C VAL A 12 -7.42 -6.53 -9.34
N GLY A 13 -7.15 -7.10 -8.17
CA GLY A 13 -6.64 -8.46 -8.02
C GLY A 13 -5.14 -8.63 -7.74
N LYS A 14 -4.29 -7.62 -7.96
CA LYS A 14 -2.85 -7.73 -7.65
C LYS A 14 -2.51 -7.12 -6.30
N VAL A 15 -1.96 -7.95 -5.41
CA VAL A 15 -1.37 -7.53 -4.13
C VAL A 15 0.14 -7.41 -4.35
N TYR A 16 0.69 -6.27 -3.94
CA TYR A 16 2.12 -5.99 -3.97
C TYR A 16 2.64 -5.97 -2.54
N TYR A 17 3.86 -6.46 -2.33
CA TYR A 17 4.48 -6.52 -1.01
C TYR A 17 5.36 -5.29 -0.78
N PHE A 18 5.25 -4.73 0.42
CA PHE A 18 6.01 -3.57 0.85
C PHE A 18 6.62 -3.81 2.22
N ASP A 19 7.73 -3.15 2.49
CA ASP A 19 8.32 -3.03 3.81
C ASP A 19 7.46 -2.06 4.65
N PRO A 20 6.92 -2.45 5.81
CA PRO A 20 6.11 -1.59 6.66
C PRO A 20 6.91 -0.47 7.34
N ASP A 21 8.23 -0.46 7.24
CA ASP A 21 9.13 0.52 7.86
C ASP A 21 8.84 0.67 9.38
N GLY A 22 8.57 -0.46 10.05
CA GLY A 22 8.24 -0.53 11.48
C GLY A 22 6.80 -0.14 11.86
N ASN A 23 5.93 0.13 10.89
CA ASN A 23 4.52 0.46 11.16
C ASN A 23 3.68 -0.82 11.33
N THR A 24 2.90 -0.89 12.41
CA THR A 24 1.90 -1.95 12.58
C THR A 24 0.61 -1.56 11.86
N LEU A 25 0.27 -2.30 10.81
CA LEU A 25 -0.85 -2.04 9.92
C LEU A 25 -1.83 -3.22 9.93
N LYS A 26 -3.13 -2.90 9.86
CA LYS A 26 -4.20 -3.88 9.83
C LYS A 26 -4.81 -3.96 8.43
N ARG A 27 -5.42 -5.11 8.15
CA ARG A 27 -6.21 -5.28 6.93
C ARG A 27 -7.30 -4.20 6.83
N GLY A 28 -7.37 -3.53 5.68
CA GLY A 28 -8.28 -2.42 5.43
C GLY A 28 -7.69 -1.04 5.71
N ASP A 29 -6.53 -0.94 6.36
CA ASP A 29 -5.85 0.34 6.54
C ASP A 29 -5.45 0.93 5.19
N ARG A 30 -5.50 2.26 5.11
CA ARG A 30 -5.09 3.00 3.93
C ARG A 30 -3.66 3.49 4.13
N VAL A 31 -2.83 3.29 3.12
CA VAL A 31 -1.39 3.52 3.21
C VAL A 31 -0.89 4.27 1.98
N ILE A 32 0.12 5.10 2.20
CA ILE A 32 0.85 5.80 1.16
C ILE A 32 2.16 5.08 0.94
N VAL A 33 2.39 4.61 -0.28
CA VAL A 33 3.57 3.82 -0.65
C VAL A 33 4.26 4.42 -1.88
N GLU A 34 5.56 4.15 -2.00
CA GLU A 34 6.31 4.53 -3.20
C GLU A 34 6.19 3.44 -4.27
N THR A 35 5.69 3.81 -5.45
CA THR A 35 5.64 2.94 -6.63
C THR A 35 6.60 3.45 -7.71
N ALA A 36 6.83 2.66 -8.75
CA ALA A 36 7.63 3.08 -9.90
C ALA A 36 7.08 4.32 -10.64
N ARG A 37 5.79 4.65 -10.45
CA ARG A 37 5.13 5.81 -11.07
C ARG A 37 4.99 6.99 -10.10
N GLY A 38 5.58 6.89 -8.91
CA GLY A 38 5.49 7.87 -7.85
C GLY A 38 4.67 7.38 -6.66
N VAL A 39 4.19 8.33 -5.87
CA VAL A 39 3.47 8.07 -4.62
C VAL A 39 2.02 7.67 -4.91
N GLU A 40 1.59 6.54 -4.35
CA GLU A 40 0.23 6.03 -4.55
C GLU A 40 -0.43 5.67 -3.21
N CYS A 41 -1.76 5.85 -3.15
CA CYS A 41 -2.57 5.45 -2.01
C CYS A 41 -3.15 4.05 -2.27
N GLY A 42 -2.74 3.10 -1.44
CA GLY A 42 -3.20 1.72 -1.46
C GLY A 42 -4.01 1.36 -0.21
N GLU A 43 -4.51 0.13 -0.21
CA GLU A 43 -5.20 -0.48 0.91
C GLU A 43 -4.48 -1.75 1.33
N VAL A 44 -4.29 -1.93 2.64
CA VAL A 44 -3.65 -3.11 3.21
C VAL A 44 -4.57 -4.32 3.01
N ALA A 45 -4.18 -5.20 2.11
CA ALA A 45 -4.84 -6.47 1.82
C ALA A 45 -4.37 -7.60 2.75
N MET A 46 -3.11 -7.53 3.20
CA MET A 46 -2.48 -8.44 4.14
C MET A 46 -1.76 -7.61 5.21
N GLU A 47 -2.12 -7.82 6.47
CA GLU A 47 -1.44 -7.22 7.64
C GLU A 47 0.02 -7.67 7.76
N ASN A 48 0.76 -7.06 8.69
CA ASN A 48 2.16 -7.37 8.94
C ASN A 48 2.40 -8.88 9.06
N ARG A 49 3.32 -9.40 8.25
CA ARG A 49 3.73 -10.80 8.27
C ARG A 49 5.24 -10.92 8.16
N ILE A 50 5.82 -11.80 8.98
CA ILE A 50 7.22 -12.18 8.84
C ILE A 50 7.33 -13.30 7.81
N VAL A 51 8.20 -13.13 6.83
CA VAL A 51 8.50 -14.12 5.80
C VAL A 51 10.01 -14.34 5.69
N GLY A 52 10.41 -15.51 5.20
CA GLY A 52 11.80 -15.81 4.88
C GLY A 52 12.28 -15.01 3.67
N ASP A 53 13.56 -14.65 3.63
CA ASP A 53 14.13 -13.86 2.53
C ASP A 53 14.08 -14.61 1.19
N GLU A 54 14.04 -15.95 1.23
CA GLU A 54 13.94 -16.84 0.06
C GLU A 54 12.59 -16.75 -0.67
N ASP A 55 11.53 -16.32 0.01
CA ASP A 55 10.17 -16.19 -0.54
C ASP A 55 9.90 -14.77 -1.10
N LEU A 56 10.87 -13.85 -0.94
CA LEU A 56 10.70 -12.43 -1.26
C LEU A 56 11.42 -12.00 -2.54
N VAL A 57 10.68 -11.33 -3.41
CA VAL A 57 11.24 -10.62 -4.57
C VAL A 57 11.77 -9.27 -4.12
N GLN A 58 13.10 -9.16 -4.01
CA GLN A 58 13.79 -7.90 -3.71
C GLN A 58 14.07 -7.06 -4.98
N PRO A 59 14.16 -5.72 -4.87
CA PRO A 59 13.99 -4.91 -3.66
C PRO A 59 12.52 -4.60 -3.35
N LEU A 60 12.13 -4.77 -2.08
CA LEU A 60 10.85 -4.31 -1.59
C LEU A 60 10.84 -2.78 -1.53
N LYS A 61 9.75 -2.19 -2.03
CA LYS A 61 9.48 -0.77 -1.81
C LYS A 61 8.99 -0.55 -0.40
N LYS A 62 9.28 0.63 0.16
CA LYS A 62 8.89 0.99 1.52
C LYS A 62 7.54 1.65 1.57
N LEU A 63 6.82 1.40 2.65
CA LEU A 63 5.76 2.26 3.13
C LEU A 63 6.33 3.65 3.40
N ILE A 64 5.64 4.69 2.91
CA ILE A 64 6.01 6.07 3.23
C ILE A 64 5.35 6.45 4.56
N ARG A 65 4.04 6.20 4.68
CA ARG A 65 3.25 6.46 5.90
C ARG A 65 1.83 5.89 5.82
N PRO A 66 1.15 5.73 6.96
CA PRO A 66 -0.31 5.61 6.99
C PRO A 66 -0.99 6.80 6.28
N ALA A 67 -2.10 6.54 5.59
CA ALA A 67 -2.88 7.57 4.94
C ALA A 67 -3.61 8.42 5.99
N THR A 68 -3.57 9.73 5.81
CA THR A 68 -4.32 10.69 6.63
C THR A 68 -5.70 10.93 6.03
N ALA A 69 -6.60 11.54 6.79
CA ALA A 69 -7.91 11.94 6.29
C ALA A 69 -7.83 12.86 5.05
N ALA A 70 -6.78 13.69 4.93
CA ALA A 70 -6.57 14.53 3.76
C ALA A 70 -6.24 13.71 2.50
N ASP A 71 -5.43 12.65 2.64
CA ASP A 71 -5.12 11.75 1.54
C ASP A 71 -6.38 11.02 1.06
N LEU A 72 -7.20 10.54 2.00
CA LEU A 72 -8.46 9.85 1.69
C LEU A 72 -9.44 10.76 0.94
N LYS A 73 -9.59 12.01 1.37
CA LYS A 73 -10.40 13.00 0.65
C LYS A 73 -9.93 13.18 -0.78
N LYS A 74 -8.61 13.30 -0.99
CA LYS A 74 -8.04 13.48 -2.33
C LYS A 74 -8.26 12.26 -3.23
N VAL A 75 -8.16 11.05 -2.67
CA VAL A 75 -8.47 9.80 -3.40
C VAL A 75 -9.94 9.75 -3.80
N GLU A 76 -10.84 10.15 -2.91
CA GLU A 76 -12.27 10.21 -3.19
C GLU A 76 -12.61 11.27 -4.25
N GLU A 77 -12.03 12.47 -4.15
CA GLU A 77 -12.20 13.54 -5.15
C GLU A 77 -11.70 13.10 -6.53
N ASN A 78 -10.52 12.47 -6.59
CA ASN A 78 -9.99 11.92 -7.84
C ASN A 78 -10.94 10.87 -8.42
N HIS A 79 -11.44 9.95 -7.58
CA HIS A 79 -12.38 8.93 -8.03
C HIS A 79 -13.71 9.51 -8.54
N LYS A 80 -14.21 10.60 -7.93
CA LYS A 80 -15.40 11.31 -8.42
C LYS A 80 -15.14 11.95 -9.79
N LYS A 81 -13.99 12.60 -9.97
CA LYS A 81 -13.60 13.22 -11.25
C LYS A 81 -13.42 12.18 -12.36
N GLU A 82 -12.81 11.04 -12.06
CA GLU A 82 -12.66 9.91 -13.00
C GLU A 82 -14.02 9.37 -13.49
N LYS A 83 -15.06 9.41 -12.65
CA LYS A 83 -16.41 8.92 -12.98
C LYS A 83 -17.25 9.90 -13.81
N SER A 84 -16.85 11.17 -13.87
CA SER A 84 -17.58 12.24 -14.56
C SER A 84 -16.86 12.73 -15.82
N ALA A 85 -15.75 12.10 -16.20
CA ALA A 85 -14.95 12.39 -17.38
C ALA A 85 -15.22 11.38 -18.51
#